data_AF-A0A832XNM5-F1
#
_entry.id   AF-A0A832XNM5-F1
#
_cell.length_a   1.000
_cell.length_b   1.000
_cell.length_c   1.000
_cell.angle_alpha   90.00
_cell.angle_beta   90.00
_cell.angle_gamma   90.00
#
_symmetry.space_group_name_H-M   'P 1'
#
loop_
_entity.id
_entity.type
_entity.pdbx_description
1 polymer ?
#
loop_
_entity_poly.entity_id
_entity_poly.type
_entity_poly.pdbx_seq_one_letter_code
_entity_poly.pdbx_strand_id
1 'polypeptide(L)'
;MAQNLEKKVEELQIEVSALKKKLAGIDYKEVVIDDTVPYNEVKKRVQEFMRTHPDKDYDSFQLMEILLLDPMLVEQALWELQKEGILV
;
A
#
# COMPACT_ATOMS: atom_id res chain seq x y z
N MET A 1 34.57 -23.75 3.92
CA MET A 1 33.67 -22.58 4.13
C MET A 1 32.61 -22.42 3.04
N ALA A 2 32.85 -22.78 1.76
CA ALA A 2 31.86 -22.65 0.67
C ALA A 2 30.62 -23.58 0.78
N GLN A 3 30.78 -24.85 1.18
CA GLN A 3 29.67 -25.82 1.25
C GLN A 3 28.55 -25.45 2.26
N ASN A 4 28.89 -24.74 3.34
CA ASN A 4 27.89 -24.30 4.32
C ASN A 4 27.04 -23.14 3.80
N LEU A 5 27.55 -22.36 2.84
CA LEU A 5 26.77 -21.29 2.20
C LEU A 5 25.83 -21.87 1.15
N GLU A 6 26.29 -22.86 0.37
CA GLU A 6 25.46 -23.55 -0.62
C GLU A 6 24.24 -24.22 0.02
N LYS A 7 24.42 -24.96 1.13
CA LYS A 7 23.30 -25.54 1.88
C LYS A 7 22.32 -24.50 2.42
N LYS A 8 22.82 -23.38 2.94
CA LYS A 8 21.97 -22.29 3.42
C LYS A 8 21.17 -21.63 2.30
N VAL A 9 21.76 -21.50 1.11
CA VAL A 9 21.05 -20.97 -0.06
C VAL A 9 19.94 -21.93 -0.48
N GLU A 10 20.20 -23.24 -0.46
CA GLU A 10 19.21 -24.26 -0.79
C GLU A 10 18.05 -24.29 0.22
N GLU A 11 18.36 -24.21 1.53
CA GLU A 11 17.37 -24.09 2.60
C GLU A 11 16.51 -22.82 2.44
N LEU A 12 17.13 -21.67 2.18
CA LEU A 12 16.42 -20.41 1.95
C LEU A 12 15.55 -20.45 0.68
N GLN A 13 16.01 -21.12 -0.38
CA GLN A 13 15.20 -21.30 -1.60
C GLN A 13 13.94 -22.15 -1.35
N ILE A 14 14.06 -23.19 -0.51
CA ILE A 14 12.93 -24.01 -0.08
C ILE A 14 11.96 -23.18 0.76
N GLU A 15 12.46 -22.40 1.72
CA GLU A 15 11.64 -21.53 2.56
C GLU A 15 10.91 -20.45 1.75
N VAL A 16 11.61 -19.78 0.82
CA VAL A 16 10.99 -18.80 -0.09
C VAL A 16 9.93 -19.46 -0.97
N SER A 17 10.17 -20.69 -1.45
CA SER A 17 9.19 -21.42 -2.24
C SER A 17 7.97 -21.85 -1.42
N ALA A 18 8.17 -22.24 -0.16
CA ALA A 18 7.09 -22.55 0.77
C ALA A 18 6.29 -21.30 1.14
N LEU A 19 6.96 -20.16 1.35
CA LEU A 19 6.33 -18.86 1.54
C LEU A 19 5.55 -18.42 0.30
N LYS A 20 6.11 -18.56 -0.91
CA LYS A 20 5.39 -18.30 -2.18
C LYS A 20 4.17 -19.18 -2.36
N LYS A 21 4.23 -20.46 -1.97
CA LYS A 21 3.07 -21.37 -2.01
C LYS A 21 2.02 -21.03 -0.96
N LYS A 22 2.43 -20.62 0.23
CA LYS A 22 1.50 -20.09 1.27
C LYS A 22 0.87 -18.77 0.82
N LEU A 23 1.64 -17.91 0.18
CA LEU A 23 1.20 -16.66 -0.45
C LEU A 23 0.28 -16.94 -1.63
N ALA A 24 0.49 -17.97 -2.45
CA ALA A 24 -0.40 -18.33 -3.56
C ALA A 24 -1.79 -18.84 -3.10
N GLY A 25 -1.96 -19.16 -1.82
CA GLY A 25 -3.27 -19.42 -1.20
C GLY A 25 -3.91 -18.17 -0.58
N ILE A 26 -3.17 -17.06 -0.51
CA ILE A 26 -3.69 -15.74 -0.17
C ILE A 26 -3.88 -15.05 -1.52
N ASP A 27 -5.11 -14.74 -1.88
CA ASP A 27 -5.38 -13.93 -3.07
C ASP A 27 -4.86 -12.51 -2.79
N TYR A 28 -3.55 -12.30 -2.91
CA TYR A 28 -2.96 -10.98 -3.03
C TYR A 28 -3.52 -10.44 -4.32
N LYS A 29 -4.61 -9.69 -4.21
CA LYS A 29 -4.99 -8.76 -5.27
C LYS A 29 -3.73 -7.97 -5.56
N GLU A 30 -3.14 -8.19 -6.72
CA GLU A 30 -2.16 -7.26 -7.27
C GLU A 30 -2.88 -5.91 -7.27
N VAL A 31 -2.55 -5.08 -6.28
CA VAL A 31 -3.06 -3.71 -6.20
C VAL A 31 -2.32 -2.97 -7.30
N VAL A 32 -2.91 -2.96 -8.48
CA VAL A 32 -2.45 -2.15 -9.60
C VAL A 32 -2.76 -0.71 -9.23
N ILE A 33 -1.73 -0.02 -8.74
CA ILE A 33 -1.79 1.40 -8.44
C ILE A 33 -1.75 2.16 -9.77
N ASP A 34 -2.71 3.07 -9.96
CA ASP A 34 -2.71 3.97 -11.11
C ASP A 34 -1.87 5.22 -10.80
N ASP A 35 -0.63 5.23 -11.27
CA ASP A 35 0.32 6.33 -11.13
C ASP A 35 0.10 7.46 -12.16
N THR A 36 -0.86 7.29 -13.06
CA THR A 36 -1.21 8.31 -14.08
C THR A 36 -2.23 9.31 -13.58
N VAL A 37 -2.84 9.06 -12.41
CA VAL A 37 -3.85 9.92 -11.82
C VAL A 37 -3.22 11.26 -11.41
N PRO A 38 -3.70 12.40 -11.95
CA PRO A 38 -3.19 13.71 -11.55
C PRO A 38 -3.39 13.96 -10.06
N TYR A 39 -2.42 14.61 -9.41
CA TYR A 39 -2.47 14.90 -7.97
C TYR A 39 -3.77 15.61 -7.51
N ASN A 40 -4.29 16.56 -8.30
CA ASN A 40 -5.54 17.24 -7.99
C ASN A 40 -6.74 16.28 -7.89
N GLU A 41 -6.73 15.21 -8.68
CA GLU A 41 -7.74 14.16 -8.65
C GLU A 41 -7.53 13.23 -7.45
N VAL A 42 -6.27 12.90 -7.12
CA VAL A 42 -5.92 12.16 -5.88
C VAL A 42 -6.46 12.89 -4.66
N LYS A 43 -6.15 14.19 -4.52
CA LYS A 43 -6.59 15.01 -3.38
C LYS A 43 -8.12 15.06 -3.25
N LYS A 44 -8.84 15.19 -4.36
CA LYS A 44 -10.32 15.14 -4.36
C LYS A 44 -10.85 13.79 -3.89
N ARG A 45 -10.31 12.69 -4.41
CA ARG A 45 -10.74 11.33 -4.02
C ARG A 45 -10.49 11.06 -2.55
N VAL A 46 -9.32 11.43 -2.04
CA VAL A 46 -8.99 11.32 -0.61
C VAL A 46 -9.97 12.16 0.23
N GLN A 47 -10.22 13.42 -0.16
CA GLN A 47 -11.16 14.29 0.54
C GLN A 47 -12.60 13.72 0.56
N GLU A 48 -13.11 13.27 -0.59
CA GLU A 48 -14.45 12.69 -0.70
C GLU A 48 -14.57 11.41 0.13
N PHE A 49 -13.54 10.57 0.11
CA PHE A 49 -13.49 9.34 0.90
C PHE A 49 -13.55 9.63 2.40
N MET A 50 -12.71 10.54 2.90
CA MET A 50 -12.71 10.92 4.32
C MET A 50 -14.03 11.59 4.73
N ARG A 51 -14.65 12.39 3.86
CA ARG A 51 -15.97 12.99 4.12
C ARG A 51 -17.09 11.95 4.24
N THR A 52 -17.00 10.84 3.50
CA THR A 52 -17.98 9.75 3.58
C THR A 52 -17.72 8.78 4.73
N HIS A 53 -16.53 8.83 5.33
CA HIS A 53 -16.13 8.00 6.47
C HIS A 53 -15.54 8.85 7.62
N PRO A 54 -16.30 9.82 8.16
CA PRO A 54 -15.78 10.80 9.13
C PRO A 54 -15.37 10.19 10.48
N ASP A 55 -15.89 9.01 10.82
CA ASP A 55 -15.66 8.36 12.11
C ASP A 55 -14.44 7.42 12.11
N LYS A 56 -13.73 7.33 10.99
CA LYS A 56 -12.61 6.41 10.81
C LYS A 56 -11.34 7.17 10.53
N ASP A 57 -10.36 6.95 11.38
CA ASP A 57 -8.99 7.41 11.16
C ASP A 57 -8.28 6.39 10.26
N TYR A 58 -8.11 6.77 8.99
CA TYR A 58 -7.44 5.95 7.99
C TYR A 58 -6.03 6.48 7.76
N ASP A 59 -5.04 5.59 7.86
CA ASP A 59 -3.68 5.93 7.48
C ASP A 59 -3.49 5.94 5.95
N SER A 60 -2.35 6.46 5.50
CA SER A 60 -2.02 6.57 4.08
C SER A 60 -1.95 5.22 3.35
N PHE A 61 -1.56 4.14 4.04
CA PHE A 61 -1.48 2.80 3.46
C PHE A 61 -2.86 2.19 3.25
N GLN A 62 -3.77 2.35 4.22
CA GLN A 62 -5.15 1.91 4.09
C GLN A 62 -5.86 2.65 2.96
N LEU A 63 -5.65 3.96 2.83
CA LEU A 63 -6.23 4.75 1.74
C LEU A 63 -5.64 4.39 0.38
N MET A 64 -4.34 4.09 0.30
CA MET A 64 -3.70 3.57 -0.91
C MET A 64 -4.38 2.28 -1.39
N GLU A 65 -4.62 1.33 -0.50
CA GLU A 65 -5.27 0.05 -0.86
C GLU A 65 -6.75 0.23 -1.26
N ILE A 66 -7.47 1.13 -0.60
CA ILE A 66 -8.90 1.37 -0.87
C ILE A 66 -9.09 2.16 -2.17
N LEU A 67 -8.27 3.19 -2.39
CA LEU A 67 -8.41 4.11 -3.52
C LEU A 67 -7.59 3.68 -4.74
N LEU A 68 -6.67 2.71 -4.58
CA LEU A 68 -5.75 2.21 -5.61
C LEU A 68 -4.90 3.35 -6.21
N LEU A 69 -4.42 4.25 -5.35
CA LEU A 69 -3.66 5.45 -5.70
C LEU A 69 -2.22 5.36 -5.18
N ASP A 70 -1.34 6.18 -5.74
CA ASP A 70 0.06 6.27 -5.29
C ASP A 70 0.15 6.69 -3.82
N PRO A 71 0.87 5.94 -2.97
CA PRO A 71 0.94 6.21 -1.53
C PRO A 71 1.61 7.54 -1.19
N MET A 72 2.59 7.99 -1.97
CA MET A 72 3.23 9.30 -1.76
C MET A 72 2.26 10.43 -2.05
N LEU A 73 1.45 10.29 -3.11
CA LEU A 73 0.42 11.28 -3.45
C LEU A 73 -0.72 11.29 -2.42
N VAL A 74 -1.10 10.13 -1.90
CA VAL A 74 -2.11 10.01 -0.83
C VAL A 74 -1.60 10.66 0.47
N GLU A 75 -0.37 10.40 0.87
CA GLU A 75 0.26 11.01 2.05
C GLU A 75 0.35 12.54 1.91
N GLN A 76 0.77 13.03 0.73
CA GLN A 76 0.79 14.46 0.44
C GLN A 76 -0.61 15.08 0.52
N ALA A 77 -1.62 14.41 -0.06
CA ALA A 77 -3.01 14.89 -0.03
C ALA A 77 -3.55 14.98 1.40
N LEU A 78 -3.31 13.97 2.24
CA LEU A 78 -3.70 13.99 3.65
C LEU A 78 -3.08 15.17 4.39
N TRP A 79 -1.76 15.37 4.21
CA TRP A 79 -1.03 16.47 4.86
C TRP A 79 -1.57 17.84 4.44
N GLU A 80 -1.85 18.05 3.15
CA GLU A 80 -2.42 19.31 2.66
C GLU A 80 -3.85 19.54 3.17
N LEU A 81 -4.69 18.50 3.20
CA LEU A 81 -6.06 18.61 3.71
C LEU A 81 -6.09 18.90 5.23
N GLN A 82 -5.15 18.35 6.00
CA GLN A 82 -4.96 18.71 7.41
C GLN A 82 -4.49 20.16 7.56
N LYS A 83 -3.55 20.61 6.73
CA LYS A 83 -3.07 22.01 6.71
C LYS A 83 -4.17 23.00 6.37
N GLU A 84 -5.09 22.62 5.50
CA GLU A 84 -6.27 23.41 5.12
C GLU A 84 -7.38 23.39 6.18
N GLY A 85 -7.25 22.56 7.23
CA GLY A 85 -8.25 22.40 8.28
C GLY A 85 -9.50 21.64 7.84
N ILE A 86 -9.41 20.91 6.73
CA ILE A 86 -10.50 20.08 6.18
C ILE A 86 -10.54 18.73 6.90
N LEU A 87 -9.37 18.17 7.21
CA LEU A 87 -9.19 17.01 8.07
C LEU A 87 -8.65 17.46 9.43
N VAL A 88 -9.03 16.74 10.49
CA VAL A 88 -8.61 16.99 11.88
C VAL A 88 -7.60 15.95 12.29
#